data_AF-A0A5N6PXA7-F1
#
_entry.id   AF-A0A5N6PXA7-F1
#
_cell.length_a   1.000
_cell.length_b   1.000
_cell.length_c   1.000
_cell.angle_alpha   90.00
_cell.angle_beta   90.00
_cell.angle_gamma   90.00
#
_symmetry.space_group_name_H-M   'P 1'
#
loop_
_entity.id
_entity.type
_entity.pdbx_description
1 polymer ?
#
loop_
_entity_poly.entity_id
_entity_poly.type
_entity_poly.pdbx_seq_one_letter_code
_entity_poly.pdbx_strand_id
1 'polypeptide(L)'
;MSAISKFFHHAQMLVANNNHKISGRKDEVISAISKFFHHAEVPAHAANSPYFHKMLEMVSQFGAPPPSSLTPSTRFLQDEILTIKTYLAEYKASWAVTGCSILADTWKDAHNRTLINIFVSCPRGVHFVSSHDATEFVDDSLTLFKFLDKIVDDMGEENVVQIRSLFV
;
A
#
# COMPACT_ATOMS: atom_id res chain seq x y z
N MET A 1 60.24 -1.77 -19.62
CA MET A 1 58.78 -1.96 -19.49
C MET A 1 58.25 -2.55 -20.78
N SER A 2 57.83 -3.82 -20.78
CA SER A 2 57.32 -4.49 -21.99
C SER A 2 55.97 -3.88 -22.43
N ALA A 3 55.64 -3.97 -23.72
CA ALA A 3 54.39 -3.46 -24.26
C ALA A 3 53.15 -4.05 -23.54
N ILE A 4 53.25 -5.29 -23.05
CA ILE A 4 52.20 -5.99 -22.31
C ILE A 4 51.91 -5.30 -20.96
N SER A 5 52.93 -4.85 -20.25
CA SER A 5 52.76 -4.14 -18.97
C SER A 5 52.06 -2.78 -19.15
N LYS A 6 52.38 -2.05 -20.23
CA LYS A 6 51.70 -0.78 -20.55
C LYS A 6 50.23 -1.01 -20.92
N PHE A 7 49.92 -2.07 -21.66
CA PHE A 7 48.54 -2.43 -22.02
C PHE A 7 47.69 -2.77 -20.78
N PHE A 8 48.23 -3.57 -19.87
CA PHE A 8 47.53 -3.93 -18.62
C PHE A 8 47.25 -2.71 -17.74
N HIS A 9 48.22 -1.82 -17.59
CA HIS A 9 48.06 -0.61 -16.78
C HIS A 9 47.02 0.36 -17.40
N HIS A 10 46.96 0.44 -18.73
CA HIS A 10 45.96 1.24 -19.44
C HIS A 10 44.54 0.66 -19.28
N ALA A 11 44.38 -0.66 -19.40
CA ALA A 11 43.10 -1.33 -19.19
C ALA A 11 42.58 -1.13 -17.75
N GLN A 12 43.44 -1.23 -16.74
CA GLN A 12 43.08 -0.95 -15.34
C GLN A 12 42.65 0.50 -15.12
N MET A 13 43.34 1.47 -15.74
CA MET A 13 42.97 2.89 -15.68
C MET A 13 41.60 3.16 -16.32
N LEU A 14 41.29 2.52 -17.46
CA LEU A 14 39.99 2.64 -18.13
C LEU A 14 38.85 2.06 -17.28
N VAL A 15 39.09 0.91 -16.64
CA VAL A 15 38.11 0.30 -15.71
C VAL A 15 37.89 1.18 -14.48
N ALA A 16 38.96 1.71 -13.88
CA ALA A 16 38.87 2.61 -12.72
C ALA A 16 38.12 3.92 -13.06
N ASN A 17 38.40 4.51 -14.23
CA ASN A 17 37.71 5.72 -14.69
C ASN A 17 36.22 5.47 -14.97
N ASN A 18 35.88 4.33 -15.56
CA ASN A 18 34.49 3.93 -15.76
C ASN A 18 33.75 3.71 -14.43
N ASN A 19 34.40 3.08 -13.45
CA ASN A 19 33.83 2.90 -12.11
C ASN A 19 33.58 4.23 -11.39
N HIS A 20 34.53 5.17 -11.47
CA HIS A 20 34.36 6.52 -10.91
C HIS A 20 33.22 7.28 -11.60
N LYS A 21 33.11 7.18 -12.93
CA LYS A 21 32.02 7.80 -13.69
C LYS A 21 30.65 7.17 -13.37
N ILE A 22 30.59 5.85 -13.16
CA ILE A 22 29.37 5.16 -12.72
C ILE A 22 29.01 5.59 -11.28
N SER A 23 29.99 5.77 -10.39
CA SER A 23 29.77 6.28 -9.04
C SER A 23 29.19 7.70 -9.06
N GLY A 24 29.80 8.62 -9.82
CA GLY A 24 29.29 9.99 -9.93
C GLY A 24 27.87 10.07 -10.49
N ARG A 25 27.53 9.22 -11.48
CA ARG A 25 26.15 9.14 -12.01
C ARG A 25 25.15 8.56 -11.00
N LYS A 26 25.57 7.65 -10.12
CA LYS A 26 24.73 7.15 -9.04
C LYS A 26 24.45 8.25 -8.00
N ASP A 27 25.46 9.03 -7.66
CA ASP A 27 25.32 10.14 -6.71
C ASP A 27 24.38 11.24 -7.24
N GLU A 28 24.42 11.53 -8.53
CA GLU A 28 23.47 12.45 -9.19
C GLU A 28 22.03 11.95 -9.12
N VAL A 29 21.79 10.66 -9.38
CA VAL A 29 20.45 10.04 -9.28
C VAL A 29 19.93 10.09 -7.85
N ILE A 30 20.76 9.74 -6.86
CA ILE A 30 20.41 9.81 -5.44
C ILE A 30 20.08 11.25 -5.03
N SER A 31 20.89 12.22 -5.46
CA SER A 31 20.65 13.65 -5.20
C SER A 31 19.32 14.13 -5.79
N ALA A 32 18.99 13.73 -7.03
CA ALA A 32 17.73 14.09 -7.67
C ALA A 32 16.52 13.52 -6.95
N ILE A 33 16.56 12.23 -6.57
CA ILE A 33 15.49 11.58 -5.80
C ILE A 33 15.32 12.25 -4.44
N SER A 34 16.42 12.50 -3.72
CA SER A 34 16.38 13.16 -2.40
C SER A 34 15.75 14.55 -2.49
N LYS A 35 16.13 15.36 -3.49
CA LYS A 35 15.52 16.69 -3.72
C LYS A 35 14.02 16.59 -3.99
N PHE A 36 13.57 15.62 -4.76
CA PHE A 36 12.13 15.39 -5.00
C PHE A 36 11.40 15.04 -3.69
N PHE A 37 11.94 14.11 -2.89
CA PHE A 37 11.33 13.72 -1.62
C PHE A 37 11.18 14.91 -0.68
N HIS A 38 12.22 15.74 -0.54
CA HIS A 38 12.16 16.93 0.28
C HIS A 38 11.18 17.98 -0.26
N HIS A 39 11.18 18.22 -1.57
CA HIS A 39 10.30 19.22 -2.19
C HIS A 39 8.82 18.85 -2.12
N ALA A 40 8.50 17.57 -2.32
CA ALA A 40 7.13 17.06 -2.32
C ALA A 40 6.67 16.55 -0.93
N GLU A 41 7.47 16.80 0.12
CA GLU A 41 7.20 16.35 1.49
C GLU A 41 6.92 14.84 1.59
N VAL A 42 7.54 14.05 0.72
CA VAL A 42 7.41 12.59 0.71
C VAL A 42 8.30 12.02 1.82
N PRO A 43 7.74 11.25 2.76
CA PRO A 43 8.53 10.70 3.86
C PRO A 43 9.54 9.67 3.34
N ALA A 44 10.72 9.62 3.95
CA ALA A 44 11.83 8.77 3.49
C ALA A 44 11.45 7.27 3.36
N HIS A 45 10.56 6.77 4.22
CA HIS A 45 10.11 5.38 4.17
C HIS A 45 9.33 5.03 2.89
N ALA A 46 8.83 6.01 2.13
CA ALA A 46 8.20 5.78 0.84
C ALA A 46 9.16 5.15 -0.18
N ALA A 47 10.48 5.31 0.01
CA ALA A 47 11.48 4.64 -0.81
C ALA A 47 11.46 3.11 -0.64
N ASN A 48 10.96 2.59 0.49
CA ASN A 48 10.82 1.14 0.71
C ASN A 48 9.61 0.54 -0.01
N SER A 49 8.77 1.37 -0.63
CA SER A 49 7.57 0.92 -1.34
C SER A 49 7.93 0.06 -2.55
N PRO A 50 7.28 -1.10 -2.75
CA PRO A 50 7.47 -1.90 -3.97
C PRO A 50 7.11 -1.10 -5.23
N TYR A 51 6.17 -0.14 -5.13
CA TYR A 51 5.81 0.74 -6.24
C TYR A 51 6.93 1.73 -6.59
N PHE A 52 7.66 2.23 -5.58
CA PHE A 52 8.82 3.10 -5.81
C PHE A 52 9.94 2.33 -6.51
N HIS A 53 10.25 1.12 -6.03
CA HIS A 53 11.21 0.24 -6.70
C HIS A 53 10.78 -0.09 -8.12
N LYS A 54 9.50 -0.43 -8.34
CA LYS A 54 8.98 -0.75 -9.67
C LYS A 54 9.06 0.45 -10.61
N MET A 55 8.77 1.66 -10.12
CA MET A 55 8.93 2.89 -10.89
C MET A 55 10.38 3.08 -11.37
N LEU A 56 11.37 2.94 -10.48
CA LEU A 56 12.79 3.05 -10.85
C LEU A 56 13.21 1.99 -11.86
N GLU A 57 12.75 0.74 -11.68
CA GLU A 57 13.01 -0.35 -12.61
C GLU A 57 12.47 -0.01 -14.01
N MET A 58 11.19 0.37 -14.11
CA MET A 58 10.55 0.67 -15.39
C MET A 58 11.19 1.88 -16.09
N VAL A 59 11.51 2.95 -15.35
CA VAL A 59 12.20 4.12 -15.90
C VAL A 59 13.62 3.78 -16.35
N SER A 60 14.32 2.89 -15.64
CA SER A 60 15.66 2.45 -16.05
C SER A 60 15.66 1.63 -17.34
N GLN A 61 14.60 0.84 -17.57
CA GLN A 61 14.45 -0.02 -18.74
C GLN A 61 13.94 0.74 -19.96
N PHE A 62 12.97 1.64 -19.78
CA PHE A 62 12.24 2.27 -20.88
C PHE A 62 12.45 3.78 -21.00
N GLY A 63 13.20 4.39 -20.08
CA GLY A 63 13.41 5.83 -20.02
C GLY A 63 12.29 6.57 -19.29
N ALA A 64 12.53 7.86 -19.02
CA ALA A 64 11.56 8.71 -18.34
C ALA A 64 10.44 9.14 -19.30
N PRO A 65 9.17 9.01 -18.90
CA PRO A 65 8.05 9.51 -19.70
C PRO A 65 8.01 11.05 -19.68
N PRO A 66 7.39 11.69 -20.70
CA PRO A 66 7.26 13.14 -20.74
C PRO A 66 6.41 13.66 -19.56
N PRO A 67 6.72 14.83 -18.97
CA PRO A 67 6.02 15.34 -17.79
C PRO A 67 4.50 15.47 -17.95
N SER A 68 4.02 15.78 -19.15
CA SER A 68 2.57 15.86 -19.45
C SER A 68 1.82 14.55 -19.23
N SER A 69 2.51 13.42 -19.41
CA SER A 69 1.95 12.06 -19.21
C SER A 69 2.03 11.56 -17.76
N LEU A 70 2.73 12.28 -16.88
CA LEU A 70 2.84 11.95 -15.45
C LEU A 70 1.66 12.47 -14.62
N THR A 71 0.73 13.18 -15.25
CA THR A 71 -0.53 13.52 -14.61
C THR A 71 -1.21 12.21 -14.17
N PRO A 72 -1.62 12.08 -12.88
CA PRO A 72 -2.28 10.88 -12.40
C PRO A 72 -3.47 10.57 -13.31
N SER A 73 -3.32 9.55 -14.15
CA SER A 73 -4.35 9.26 -15.12
C SER A 73 -5.52 8.65 -14.38
N THR A 74 -6.68 9.29 -14.45
CA THR A 74 -7.93 8.75 -13.91
C THR A 74 -8.14 7.31 -14.34
N ARG A 75 -7.71 6.93 -15.56
CA ARG A 75 -7.82 5.54 -16.04
C ARG A 75 -7.08 4.54 -15.16
N PHE A 76 -5.82 4.80 -14.79
CA PHE A 76 -5.01 3.85 -14.04
C PHE A 76 -5.52 3.69 -12.61
N LEU A 77 -6.03 4.77 -12.02
CA LEU A 77 -6.69 4.71 -10.72
C LEU A 77 -7.99 3.89 -10.81
N GLN A 78 -8.78 4.05 -11.87
CA GLN A 78 -10.00 3.25 -12.07
C GLN A 78 -9.67 1.77 -12.32
N ASP A 79 -8.61 1.46 -13.06
CA ASP A 79 -8.14 0.10 -13.28
C ASP A 79 -7.72 -0.55 -11.95
N GLU A 80 -6.98 0.17 -11.10
CA GLU A 80 -6.59 -0.34 -9.77
C GLU A 80 -7.81 -0.54 -8.86
N ILE A 81 -8.77 0.39 -8.88
CA ILE A 81 -10.05 0.24 -8.16
C ILE A 81 -10.78 -1.02 -8.64
N LEU A 82 -10.79 -1.31 -9.94
CA LEU A 82 -11.42 -2.50 -10.49
C LEU A 82 -10.69 -3.79 -10.07
N THR A 83 -9.36 -3.78 -10.07
CA THR A 83 -8.55 -4.88 -9.56
C THR A 83 -8.88 -5.19 -8.10
N ILE A 84 -8.91 -4.15 -7.25
CA ILE A 84 -9.26 -4.29 -5.84
C ILE A 84 -10.69 -4.80 -5.67
N LYS A 85 -11.66 -4.27 -6.42
CA LYS A 85 -13.06 -4.75 -6.38
C LYS A 85 -13.19 -6.22 -6.75
N THR A 86 -12.47 -6.65 -7.79
CA THR A 86 -12.44 -8.06 -8.22
C THR A 86 -11.86 -8.95 -7.12
N TYR A 87 -10.72 -8.56 -6.54
CA TYR A 87 -10.12 -9.27 -5.42
C TYR A 87 -11.06 -9.38 -4.22
N LEU A 88 -11.76 -8.28 -3.87
CA LEU A 88 -12.75 -8.28 -2.79
C LEU A 88 -13.96 -9.18 -3.10
N ALA A 89 -14.41 -9.25 -4.36
CA ALA A 89 -15.50 -10.14 -4.75
C ALA A 89 -15.10 -11.61 -4.58
N GLU A 90 -13.90 -12.01 -5.01
CA GLU A 90 -13.37 -13.36 -4.79
C GLU A 90 -13.18 -13.66 -3.30
N TYR A 91 -12.74 -12.69 -2.52
CA TYR A 91 -12.62 -12.83 -1.07
C TYR A 91 -13.98 -13.07 -0.43
N LYS A 92 -15.00 -12.26 -0.76
CA LYS A 92 -16.38 -12.43 -0.27
C LYS A 92 -16.98 -13.78 -0.66
N ALA A 93 -16.76 -14.21 -1.90
CA ALA A 93 -17.23 -15.51 -2.37
C ALA A 93 -16.66 -16.69 -1.56
N SER A 94 -15.46 -16.54 -0.97
CA SER A 94 -14.86 -17.60 -0.14
C SER A 94 -15.57 -17.80 1.20
N TRP A 95 -16.36 -16.83 1.67
CA TRP A 95 -17.06 -16.92 2.95
C TRP A 95 -18.15 -17.99 2.94
N ALA A 96 -18.76 -18.28 1.79
CA ALA A 96 -19.75 -19.36 1.66
C ALA A 96 -19.18 -20.76 1.98
N VAL A 97 -17.86 -20.93 1.88
CA VAL A 97 -17.15 -22.19 2.18
C VAL A 97 -16.45 -22.14 3.53
N THR A 98 -15.79 -21.02 3.82
CA THR A 98 -14.91 -20.89 4.99
C THR A 98 -15.59 -20.26 6.21
N GLY A 99 -16.72 -19.60 6.00
CA GLY A 99 -17.27 -18.62 6.92
C GLY A 99 -16.39 -17.39 7.09
N CYS A 100 -16.88 -16.41 7.84
CA CYS A 100 -16.13 -15.24 8.24
C CYS A 100 -16.48 -14.82 9.67
N SER A 101 -15.58 -14.08 10.31
CA SER A 101 -15.80 -13.47 11.63
C SER A 101 -15.78 -11.96 11.49
N ILE A 102 -16.79 -11.29 12.02
CA ILE A 102 -16.83 -9.83 12.11
C ILE A 102 -15.99 -9.41 13.31
N LEU A 103 -15.11 -8.43 13.12
CA LEU A 103 -14.35 -7.80 14.19
C LEU A 103 -14.81 -6.33 14.28
N ALA A 104 -15.38 -5.95 15.41
CA ALA A 104 -15.76 -4.57 15.72
C ALA A 104 -14.74 -3.97 16.69
N ASP A 105 -14.00 -2.97 16.23
CA ASP A 105 -12.98 -2.26 17.01
C ASP A 105 -13.42 -0.83 17.27
N THR A 106 -13.47 -0.45 18.54
CA THR A 106 -13.99 0.86 18.96
C THR A 106 -12.84 1.71 19.48
N TRP A 107 -12.72 2.93 18.96
CA TRP A 107 -11.72 3.88 19.45
C TRP A 107 -12.31 5.28 19.54
N LYS A 108 -11.70 6.11 20.40
CA LYS A 108 -12.07 7.53 20.54
C LYS A 108 -11.04 8.41 19.88
N ASP A 109 -11.51 9.36 19.08
CA ASP A 109 -10.63 10.36 18.48
C ASP A 109 -10.26 11.48 19.47
N ALA A 110 -9.39 12.40 19.03
CA ALA A 110 -8.94 13.54 19.84
C ALA A 110 -10.08 14.49 20.27
N HIS A 111 -11.25 14.40 19.63
CA HIS A 111 -12.45 15.19 19.92
C HIS A 111 -13.49 14.39 20.72
N ASN A 112 -13.09 13.23 21.28
CA ASN A 112 -13.96 12.34 22.05
C ASN A 112 -15.16 11.81 21.24
N ARG A 113 -15.04 11.75 19.90
CA ARG A 113 -15.98 11.01 19.06
C ARG A 113 -15.64 9.53 19.12
N THR A 114 -16.64 8.69 19.29
CA THR A 114 -16.46 7.24 19.29
C THR A 114 -16.65 6.71 17.88
N LEU A 115 -15.65 6.04 17.33
CA LEU A 115 -15.70 5.40 16.02
C LEU A 115 -15.67 3.89 16.18
N ILE A 116 -16.50 3.18 15.43
CA ILE A 116 -16.48 1.72 15.32
C ILE A 116 -15.96 1.35 13.93
N ASN A 117 -14.83 0.67 13.90
CA ASN A 117 -14.25 0.07 12.71
C ASN A 117 -14.73 -1.38 12.59
N ILE A 118 -15.25 -1.73 11.42
CA ILE A 118 -15.67 -3.08 11.08
C ILE A 118 -14.61 -3.72 10.20
N PHE A 119 -14.11 -4.86 10.64
CA PHE A 119 -13.25 -5.74 9.86
C PHE A 119 -13.91 -7.11 9.69
N VAL A 120 -13.48 -7.82 8.66
CA VAL A 120 -13.86 -9.21 8.43
C VAL A 120 -12.61 -10.07 8.37
N SER A 121 -12.57 -11.11 9.22
CA SER A 121 -11.53 -12.12 9.23
C SER A 121 -12.02 -13.41 8.61
N CYS A 122 -11.25 -13.99 7.71
CA CYS A 122 -11.40 -15.36 7.23
C CYS A 122 -10.00 -16.00 7.05
N PRO A 123 -9.88 -17.27 6.64
CA PRO A 123 -8.57 -17.91 6.43
C PRO A 123 -7.66 -17.19 5.43
N ARG A 124 -8.22 -16.36 4.54
CA ARG A 124 -7.45 -15.54 3.58
C ARG A 124 -6.88 -14.25 4.18
N GLY A 125 -7.28 -13.86 5.39
CA GLY A 125 -6.74 -12.67 6.08
C GLY A 125 -7.79 -11.87 6.85
N VAL A 126 -7.47 -10.61 7.11
CA VAL A 126 -8.37 -9.61 7.72
C VAL A 126 -8.50 -8.43 6.76
N HIS A 127 -9.73 -7.99 6.52
CA HIS A 127 -10.02 -6.85 5.65
C HIS A 127 -10.91 -5.83 6.34
N PHE A 128 -10.58 -4.56 6.17
CA PHE A 128 -11.42 -3.44 6.59
C PHE A 128 -12.65 -3.37 5.69
N VAL A 129 -13.81 -3.18 6.31
CA VAL A 129 -15.11 -3.06 5.62
C VAL A 129 -15.60 -1.63 5.67
N SER A 130 -15.72 -1.08 6.88
CA SER A 130 -16.27 0.25 7.08
C SER A 130 -15.86 0.82 8.44
N SER A 131 -16.03 2.13 8.59
CA SER A 131 -15.90 2.84 9.86
C SER A 131 -17.12 3.73 10.04
N HIS A 132 -17.67 3.76 11.24
CA HIS A 132 -18.92 4.47 11.55
C HIS A 132 -18.74 5.34 12.81
N ASP A 133 -19.27 6.55 12.78
CA ASP A 133 -19.44 7.36 13.98
C ASP A 133 -20.52 6.73 14.85
N ALA A 134 -20.11 6.26 16.02
CA ALA A 134 -20.93 5.57 17.00
C ALA A 134 -21.10 6.40 18.28
N THR A 135 -20.71 7.68 18.27
CA THR A 135 -20.74 8.56 19.45
C THR A 135 -22.12 8.58 20.11
N GLU A 136 -23.19 8.56 19.32
CA GLU A 136 -24.57 8.67 19.82
C GLU A 136 -25.19 7.34 20.26
N PHE A 137 -24.64 6.19 19.85
CA PHE A 137 -25.30 4.89 20.04
C PHE A 137 -24.42 3.79 20.63
N VAL A 138 -23.12 4.00 20.80
CA VAL A 138 -22.21 2.97 21.33
C VAL A 138 -22.60 2.51 22.74
N ASP A 139 -23.14 3.42 23.55
CA ASP A 139 -23.58 3.16 24.92
C ASP A 139 -25.04 2.63 24.98
N ASP A 140 -25.78 2.70 23.87
CA ASP A 140 -27.11 2.10 23.75
C ASP A 140 -27.02 0.71 23.12
N SER A 141 -27.07 -0.31 23.97
CA SER A 141 -26.92 -1.71 23.56
C SER A 141 -27.94 -2.15 22.50
N LEU A 142 -29.16 -1.61 22.49
CA LEU A 142 -30.18 -1.96 21.50
C LEU A 142 -29.85 -1.37 20.13
N THR A 143 -29.41 -0.11 20.08
CA THR A 143 -29.05 0.54 18.82
C THR A 143 -27.73 -0.01 18.27
N LEU A 144 -26.75 -0.30 19.14
CA LEU A 144 -25.53 -0.99 18.75
C LEU A 144 -25.81 -2.40 18.20
N PHE A 145 -26.72 -3.15 18.83
CA PHE A 145 -27.11 -4.47 18.33
C PHE A 145 -27.73 -4.38 16.93
N LYS A 146 -28.70 -3.47 16.73
CA LYS A 146 -29.31 -3.25 15.40
C LYS A 146 -28.29 -2.82 14.33
N PHE A 147 -27.29 -2.04 14.72
CA PHE A 147 -26.19 -1.67 13.84
C PHE A 147 -25.39 -2.92 13.42
N LEU A 148 -25.01 -3.77 14.37
CA LEU A 148 -24.27 -5.00 14.07
C LEU A 148 -25.11 -6.01 13.28
N ASP A 149 -26.40 -6.12 13.58
CA ASP A 149 -27.37 -6.96 12.86
C ASP A 149 -27.39 -6.59 11.37
N LYS A 150 -27.48 -5.30 11.06
CA LYS A 150 -27.38 -4.81 9.67
C LYS A 150 -26.05 -5.17 9.00
N ILE A 151 -24.93 -5.12 9.74
CA ILE A 151 -23.63 -5.53 9.22
C ILE A 151 -23.62 -7.02 8.88
N VAL A 152 -24.28 -7.86 9.68
CA VAL A 152 -24.45 -9.29 9.39
C VAL A 152 -25.30 -9.49 8.14
N ASP A 153 -26.43 -8.79 8.03
CA ASP A 153 -27.30 -8.83 6.85
C ASP A 153 -26.53 -8.50 5.56
N ASP A 154 -25.74 -7.43 5.58
CA ASP A 154 -24.92 -6.99 4.44
C ASP A 154 -23.83 -8.02 4.06
N MET A 155 -23.46 -8.93 4.97
CA MET A 155 -22.47 -9.99 4.76
C MET A 155 -23.09 -11.36 4.46
N GLY A 156 -24.40 -11.51 4.63
CA GLY A 156 -25.13 -12.77 4.59
C GLY A 156 -24.96 -13.55 5.89
N GLU A 157 -26.05 -13.70 6.64
CA GLU A 157 -26.08 -14.41 7.92
C GLU A 157 -25.43 -15.81 7.83
N GLU A 158 -25.64 -16.52 6.73
CA GLU A 158 -25.10 -17.86 6.49
C GLU A 158 -23.57 -17.91 6.41
N ASN A 159 -22.94 -16.77 6.13
CA ASN A 159 -21.49 -16.65 6.01
C ASN A 159 -20.84 -16.28 7.34
N VAL A 160 -21.59 -15.72 8.30
CA VAL A 160 -21.05 -15.19 9.55
C VAL A 160 -21.01 -16.28 10.63
N VAL A 161 -19.80 -16.60 11.09
CA VAL A 161 -19.58 -17.61 12.14
C VAL A 161 -19.67 -16.99 13.53
N GLN A 162 -19.22 -15.75 13.69
CA GLN A 162 -19.20 -15.04 14.96
C GLN A 162 -18.97 -13.53 14.77
N ILE A 163 -19.35 -12.75 15.77
CA ILE A 163 -18.99 -11.35 15.94
C ILE A 163 -18.05 -11.25 17.15
N ARG A 164 -16.90 -10.60 17.00
CA ARG A 164 -15.97 -10.30 18.08
C ARG A 164 -15.83 -8.80 18.23
N SER A 165 -15.99 -8.30 19.45
CA SER A 165 -15.56 -6.95 19.78
C SER A 165 -14.11 -6.99 20.26
N LEU A 166 -13.25 -6.20 19.63
CA LEU A 166 -11.87 -5.99 20.07
C LEU A 166 -11.92 -4.94 21.19
N PHE A 167 -12.27 -5.36 22.41
CA PHE A 167 -11.99 -4.57 23.60
C PHE A 167 -10.54 -4.85 24.01
N VAL A 168 -9.72 -3.79 24.07
CA VAL A 168 -8.42 -3.80 24.76
C VAL A 168 -8.56 -3.03 26.06
#